data_AF-A0A2M7F4Q9-F1
#
_entry.id   AF-A0A2M7F4Q9-F1
#
_cell.length_a   1.000
_cell.length_b   1.000
_cell.length_c   1.000
_cell.angle_alpha   90.00
_cell.angle_beta   90.00
_cell.angle_gamma   90.00
#
_symmetry.space_group_name_H-M   'P 1'
#
loop_
_entity.id
_entity.type
_entity.pdbx_description
1 polymer ?
#
loop_
_entity_poly.entity_id
_entity_poly.type
_entity_poly.pdbx_seq_one_letter_code
_entity_poly.pdbx_strand_id
1 'polypeptide(L)'
;MIQDIRLHGAISDQIEYFTTIAGHDISHRYFFEEGKDPKSGPFTRFFSLGNELILTRDGILHKGNGGSFCEYMFGGEQPIEDLMRKEVLNRLIMCGAVASDEGKGIEFISRSHWFDDYGKIFFEGNTLANYFFFVYFEEIKEFRRQQEYILRSIGKRLKRSTYVGRGDDLGLVSEILTEMNRPRYLFFLIRIVNKHHEAFYNLYKEIYYKNKSISEKDADRIHALASHYRINQYDQERMKIDVIYKHPENKRIIDECKDVLIEGEARQEISHSQQARLIRLRTLCVRNNIPIVLPNILDDQLLKNKKLMEVDEPEYIQETREILEGLFIKEDNLDKLITKDDMVKLLWAKNKATVFQDPTFDGILMDTVRICDELSEKQGNDWPLENFGYIVTHFDRYDATYMIINQLAFNEEIELTPDKLRSLLGHKKVFDETYPNLFYELFILTVLQNKYLSHYGRKKILALSAGIQGIENGDKTLADVVETISEIQDQQKLYFTIYDRIKERVLDVYTKIHGRQQREAIRRQLFTEISVYLDINKNLLDHLLNQAILNLNKEIYYKEKLLPQIIAEQNNMLRQDFFENSGLDRFTLEELEREYYEQNKMDEKALVALQNGSN
;
A
#
# COMPACT_ATOMS: atom_id res chain seq x y z
N MET A 1 -29.67 -6.51 42.40
CA MET A 1 -28.29 -6.64 42.88
C MET A 1 -27.40 -5.88 41.91
N ILE A 2 -26.46 -5.06 42.39
CA ILE A 2 -25.58 -4.25 41.52
C ILE A 2 -24.70 -5.21 40.70
N GLN A 3 -24.72 -5.09 39.37
CA GLN A 3 -23.99 -5.97 38.44
C GLN A 3 -22.63 -5.41 38.02
N ASP A 4 -22.53 -4.08 37.92
CA ASP A 4 -21.30 -3.37 37.62
C ASP A 4 -21.31 -1.96 38.22
N ILE A 5 -20.12 -1.40 38.44
CA ILE A 5 -19.89 0.00 38.82
C ILE A 5 -19.05 0.63 37.71
N ARG A 6 -19.44 1.84 37.29
CA ARG A 6 -18.69 2.62 36.30
C ARG A 6 -18.34 3.99 36.81
N LEU A 7 -17.10 4.36 36.60
CA LEU A 7 -16.57 5.67 36.91
C LEU A 7 -15.90 6.26 35.68
N HIS A 8 -16.07 7.55 35.49
CA HIS A 8 -15.40 8.33 34.47
C HIS A 8 -14.80 9.55 35.17
N GLY A 9 -13.51 9.77 34.94
CA GLY A 9 -12.82 10.94 35.47
C GLY A 9 -11.73 11.42 34.52
N ALA A 10 -11.19 12.60 34.82
CA ALA A 10 -10.08 13.19 34.10
C ALA A 10 -8.87 13.31 35.03
N ILE A 11 -7.72 12.82 34.57
CA ILE A 11 -6.43 12.98 35.27
C ILE A 11 -5.84 14.36 34.93
N SER A 12 -6.00 14.79 33.67
CA SER A 12 -5.54 16.08 33.16
C SER A 12 -6.43 16.55 32.01
N ASP A 13 -6.15 17.73 31.45
CA ASP A 13 -6.84 18.21 30.25
C ASP A 13 -6.65 17.26 29.05
N GLN A 14 -5.54 16.52 29.04
CA GLN A 14 -5.16 15.58 27.97
C GLN A 14 -5.68 14.15 28.22
N ILE A 15 -5.78 13.71 29.48
CA ILE A 15 -5.99 12.29 29.81
C ILE A 15 -7.25 12.10 30.63
N GLU A 16 -8.12 11.22 30.12
CA GLU A 16 -9.31 10.74 30.82
C GLU A 16 -9.23 9.24 31.07
N TYR A 17 -9.98 8.77 32.06
CA TYR A 17 -10.06 7.35 32.40
C TYR A 17 -11.50 6.90 32.59
N PHE A 18 -11.76 5.65 32.22
CA PHE A 18 -13.01 4.95 32.40
C PHE A 18 -12.72 3.68 33.17
N THR A 19 -13.38 3.51 34.31
CA THR A 19 -13.23 2.33 35.15
C THR A 19 -14.53 1.56 35.17
N THR A 20 -14.48 0.28 34.83
CA THR A 20 -15.59 -0.65 34.95
C THR A 20 -15.22 -1.76 35.92
N ILE A 21 -16.04 -1.96 36.94
CA ILE A 21 -15.84 -2.98 37.96
C ILE A 21 -17.04 -3.89 37.95
N ALA A 22 -16.81 -5.18 37.73
CA ALA A 22 -17.89 -6.15 37.63
C ALA A 22 -17.52 -7.47 38.30
N GLY A 23 -18.50 -8.16 38.85
CA GLY A 23 -18.30 -9.40 39.60
C GLY A 23 -19.39 -9.66 40.62
N HIS A 24 -19.14 -10.61 41.52
CA HIS A 24 -20.09 -10.94 42.59
C HIS A 24 -19.85 -10.09 43.84
N ASP A 25 -20.91 -9.69 44.54
CA ASP A 25 -20.87 -8.89 45.79
C ASP A 25 -20.02 -7.61 45.72
N ILE A 26 -20.13 -6.86 44.61
CA ILE A 26 -19.32 -5.66 44.35
C ILE A 26 -19.41 -4.63 45.50
N SER A 27 -20.60 -4.48 46.09
CA SER A 27 -20.90 -3.49 47.14
C SER A 27 -20.06 -3.63 48.41
N HIS A 28 -19.39 -4.77 48.64
CA HIS A 28 -18.62 -5.04 49.85
C HIS A 28 -17.11 -5.16 49.64
N ARG A 29 -16.63 -5.11 48.39
CA ARG A 29 -15.25 -5.51 48.04
C ARG A 29 -14.57 -4.54 47.07
N TYR A 30 -15.28 -3.48 46.67
CA TYR A 30 -14.74 -2.39 45.88
C TYR A 30 -14.31 -1.25 46.82
N PHE A 31 -13.07 -0.79 46.65
CA PHE A 31 -12.58 0.40 47.32
C PHE A 31 -12.01 1.40 46.33
N PHE A 32 -12.32 2.66 46.57
CA PHE A 32 -11.91 3.81 45.78
C PHE A 32 -11.59 4.98 46.68
N GLU A 33 -10.50 5.65 46.36
CA GLU A 33 -9.98 6.78 47.10
C GLU A 33 -9.51 7.85 46.11
N GLU A 34 -10.05 9.05 46.24
CA GLU A 34 -9.47 10.24 45.64
C GLU A 34 -8.75 11.05 46.70
N GLY A 35 -7.53 11.47 46.39
CA GLY A 35 -6.71 12.21 47.32
C GLY A 35 -5.78 13.19 46.62
N LYS A 36 -4.98 13.89 47.41
CA LYS A 36 -3.88 14.72 46.93
C LYS A 36 -2.62 14.33 47.68
N ASP A 37 -1.64 13.83 46.95
CA ASP A 37 -0.30 13.59 47.47
C ASP A 37 0.53 14.90 47.38
N PRO A 38 1.29 15.27 48.42
CA PRO A 38 2.11 16.48 48.42
C PRO A 38 3.18 16.53 47.31
N LYS A 39 3.63 15.37 46.82
CA LYS A 39 4.66 15.23 45.78
C LYS A 39 4.06 14.94 44.40
N SER A 40 3.03 14.09 44.33
CA SER A 40 2.47 13.58 43.06
C SER A 40 1.18 14.29 42.61
N GLY A 41 0.65 15.20 43.44
CA GLY A 41 -0.59 15.92 43.13
C GLY A 41 -1.85 15.07 43.34
N PRO A 42 -2.97 15.40 42.69
CA PRO A 42 -4.19 14.62 42.81
C PRO A 42 -3.98 13.19 42.30
N PHE A 43 -4.56 12.22 42.99
CA PHE A 43 -4.54 10.82 42.58
C PHE A 43 -5.92 10.18 42.74
N THR A 44 -6.16 9.18 41.91
CA THR A 44 -7.32 8.30 41.99
C THR A 44 -6.83 6.87 42.17
N ARG A 45 -7.24 6.23 43.26
CA ARG A 45 -6.78 4.89 43.65
C ARG A 45 -7.94 3.91 43.64
N PHE A 46 -7.75 2.81 42.93
CA PHE A 46 -8.62 1.63 42.93
C PHE A 46 -7.90 0.50 43.63
N PHE A 47 -8.53 -0.16 44.61
CA PHE A 47 -7.89 -1.26 45.30
C PHE A 47 -8.87 -2.33 45.77
N SER A 48 -8.36 -3.56 45.80
CA SER A 48 -9.03 -4.72 46.38
C SER A 48 -7.99 -5.73 46.85
N LEU A 49 -7.94 -5.95 48.18
CA LEU A 49 -7.25 -7.06 48.86
C LEU A 49 -5.92 -7.50 48.21
N GLY A 50 -4.92 -6.62 48.26
CA GLY A 50 -3.56 -6.89 47.79
C GLY A 50 -3.28 -6.46 46.34
N ASN A 51 -4.31 -6.10 45.58
CA ASN A 51 -4.19 -5.45 44.27
C ASN A 51 -4.59 -3.97 44.37
N GLU A 52 -3.82 -3.11 43.73
CA GLU A 52 -4.09 -1.67 43.65
C GLU A 52 -3.61 -1.10 42.32
N LEU A 53 -4.36 -0.11 41.83
CA LEU A 53 -4.02 0.71 40.68
C LEU A 53 -4.23 2.17 41.05
N ILE A 54 -3.19 2.98 40.94
CA ILE A 54 -3.20 4.40 41.29
C ILE A 54 -2.93 5.21 40.03
N LEU A 55 -3.89 6.03 39.64
CA LEU A 55 -3.77 7.02 38.59
C LEU A 55 -3.25 8.30 39.24
N THR A 56 -2.05 8.74 38.87
CA THR A 56 -1.48 10.02 39.28
C THR A 56 -1.43 10.97 38.09
N ARG A 57 -0.99 12.21 38.31
CA ARG A 57 -0.77 13.17 37.23
C ARG A 57 0.31 12.72 36.24
N ASP A 58 1.31 12.00 36.71
CA ASP A 58 2.51 11.66 35.92
C ASP A 58 2.39 10.28 35.25
N GLY A 59 1.60 9.38 35.80
CA GLY A 59 1.46 8.03 35.27
C GLY A 59 0.58 7.11 36.11
N ILE A 60 0.79 5.82 35.92
CA ILE A 60 0.03 4.77 36.59
C ILE A 60 0.97 3.95 37.45
N LEU A 61 0.60 3.81 38.71
CA LEU A 61 1.21 2.86 39.63
C LEU A 61 0.33 1.62 39.70
N HIS A 62 0.88 0.46 39.41
CA HIS A 62 0.16 -0.80 39.58
C HIS A 62 0.88 -1.69 40.58
N LYS A 63 0.11 -2.35 41.44
CA LYS A 63 0.59 -3.40 42.32
C LYS A 63 -0.40 -4.54 42.44
N GLY A 64 0.10 -5.78 42.46
CA GLY A 64 -0.70 -6.99 42.43
C GLY A 64 -0.75 -7.63 41.05
N ASN A 65 -1.74 -8.49 40.83
CA ASN A 65 -1.93 -9.32 39.64
C ASN A 65 -2.60 -8.58 38.47
N GLY A 66 -2.72 -9.25 37.32
CA GLY A 66 -3.32 -8.69 36.12
C GLY A 66 -2.28 -8.20 35.12
N GLY A 67 -2.53 -7.06 34.51
CA GLY A 67 -1.66 -6.53 33.47
C GLY A 67 -2.26 -5.36 32.68
N SER A 68 -1.67 -5.09 31.53
CA SER A 68 -2.15 -4.11 30.56
C SER A 68 -2.37 -4.75 29.20
N PHE A 69 -3.30 -4.19 28.44
CA PHE A 69 -3.52 -4.58 27.06
C PHE A 69 -4.07 -3.43 26.22
N CYS A 70 -3.86 -3.50 24.92
CA CYS A 70 -4.36 -2.52 23.96
C CYS A 70 -4.48 -3.15 22.57
N GLU A 71 -5.29 -2.56 21.69
CA GLU A 71 -5.29 -2.95 20.28
C GLU A 71 -3.92 -2.60 19.67
N TYR A 72 -3.38 -3.50 18.84
CA TYR A 72 -2.16 -3.22 18.09
C TYR A 72 -2.36 -1.98 17.20
N MET A 73 -1.37 -1.12 17.19
CA MET A 73 -1.31 0.06 16.33
C MET A 73 0.05 0.08 15.62
N PHE A 74 0.07 0.61 14.40
CA PHE A 74 1.29 0.82 13.63
C PHE A 74 2.41 1.45 14.47
N GLY A 75 3.65 1.00 14.29
CA GLY A 75 4.82 1.44 15.06
C GLY A 75 4.97 0.80 16.44
N GLY A 76 3.96 0.09 16.95
CA GLY A 76 4.08 -0.72 18.16
C GLY A 76 4.77 -2.06 17.91
N GLU A 77 5.51 -2.55 18.90
CA GLU A 77 6.18 -3.85 18.81
C GLU A 77 5.14 -5.00 18.81
N GLN A 78 5.02 -5.70 17.69
CA GLN A 78 4.18 -6.88 17.54
C GLN A 78 5.05 -8.14 17.39
N PRO A 79 4.97 -9.10 18.33
CA PRO A 79 5.67 -10.37 18.19
C PRO A 79 5.21 -11.13 16.95
N ILE A 80 6.14 -11.80 16.26
CA ILE A 80 5.86 -12.59 15.05
C ILE A 80 4.76 -13.64 15.33
N GLU A 81 4.79 -14.28 16.49
CA GLU A 81 3.79 -15.27 16.91
C GLU A 81 2.35 -14.72 16.94
N ASP A 82 2.20 -13.45 17.31
CA ASP A 82 0.92 -12.75 17.33
C ASP A 82 0.56 -12.27 15.92
N LEU A 83 1.53 -11.77 15.15
CA LEU A 83 1.33 -11.35 13.76
C LEU A 83 0.81 -12.49 12.87
N MET A 84 1.34 -13.70 13.03
CA MET A 84 0.95 -14.91 12.28
C MET A 84 -0.49 -15.37 12.55
N ARG A 85 -1.12 -14.90 13.63
CA ARG A 85 -2.46 -15.32 14.03
C ARG A 85 -3.47 -14.22 13.72
N LYS A 86 -4.26 -14.38 12.65
CA LYS A 86 -5.26 -13.38 12.20
C LYS A 86 -6.26 -12.96 13.27
N GLU A 87 -6.59 -13.87 14.19
CA GLU A 87 -7.52 -13.60 15.28
C GLU A 87 -6.92 -12.74 16.40
N VAL A 88 -5.60 -12.58 16.46
CA VAL A 88 -4.93 -11.77 17.49
C VAL A 88 -4.94 -10.31 17.08
N LEU A 89 -5.63 -9.50 17.86
CA LEU A 89 -5.85 -8.07 17.64
C LEU A 89 -5.15 -7.20 18.69
N ASN A 90 -4.93 -7.76 19.89
CA ASN A 90 -4.52 -6.98 21.05
C ASN A 90 -3.17 -7.46 21.61
N ARG A 91 -2.32 -6.50 21.98
CA ARG A 91 -1.12 -6.70 22.78
C ARG A 91 -1.53 -6.93 24.22
N LEU A 92 -1.01 -7.98 24.87
CA LEU A 92 -1.24 -8.28 26.29
C LEU A 92 0.10 -8.38 27.02
N ILE A 93 0.25 -7.60 28.08
CA ILE A 93 1.42 -7.59 28.96
C ILE A 93 0.96 -7.94 30.37
N MET A 94 1.43 -9.07 30.88
CA MET A 94 1.11 -9.52 32.24
C MET A 94 2.19 -9.06 33.23
N CYS A 95 1.81 -8.67 34.44
CA CYS A 95 2.78 -8.24 35.45
C CYS A 95 3.72 -9.39 35.83
N GLY A 96 5.02 -9.10 35.85
CA GLY A 96 6.03 -10.09 36.21
C GLY A 96 6.24 -11.18 35.17
N ALA A 97 5.67 -11.08 33.96
CA ALA A 97 5.98 -11.98 32.86
C ALA A 97 7.38 -11.70 32.30
N VAL A 98 8.19 -12.75 32.17
CA VAL A 98 9.48 -12.74 31.48
C VAL A 98 9.54 -13.90 30.49
N ALA A 99 10.28 -13.74 29.41
CA ALA A 99 10.55 -14.85 28.49
C ALA A 99 11.44 -15.89 29.20
N SER A 100 11.12 -17.18 29.06
CA SER A 100 11.96 -18.26 29.58
C SER A 100 13.31 -18.29 28.86
N ASP A 101 14.40 -18.63 29.56
CA ASP A 101 15.76 -18.73 28.99
C ASP A 101 15.87 -19.72 27.80
N GLU A 102 14.99 -20.71 27.72
CA GLU A 102 14.92 -21.69 26.61
C GLU A 102 14.11 -21.20 25.40
N GLY A 103 13.61 -19.96 25.42
CA GLY A 103 12.90 -19.33 24.30
C GLY A 103 11.52 -19.90 23.97
N LYS A 104 10.97 -20.81 24.79
CA LYS A 104 9.66 -21.46 24.57
C LYS A 104 8.74 -21.36 25.80
N GLY A 105 8.48 -20.15 26.29
CA GLY A 105 7.54 -19.98 27.39
C GLY A 105 7.55 -18.60 28.03
N ILE A 106 6.53 -18.36 28.85
CA ILE A 106 6.43 -17.20 29.74
C ILE A 106 6.57 -17.71 31.17
N GLU A 107 7.51 -17.13 31.91
CA GLU A 107 7.67 -17.36 33.34
C GLU A 107 7.24 -16.14 34.14
N PHE A 108 6.69 -16.35 35.33
CA PHE A 108 6.28 -15.27 36.22
C PHE A 108 7.28 -15.10 37.37
N ILE A 109 7.98 -13.97 37.39
CA ILE A 109 8.81 -13.55 38.51
C ILE A 109 7.97 -12.87 39.59
N SER A 110 8.49 -12.79 40.82
CA SER A 110 7.78 -12.22 41.96
C SER A 110 7.65 -10.68 41.95
N ARG A 111 7.85 -10.04 40.78
CA ARG A 111 7.70 -8.59 40.63
C ARG A 111 6.23 -8.26 40.45
N SER A 112 5.60 -7.82 41.53
CA SER A 112 4.18 -7.45 41.58
C SER A 112 3.95 -5.95 41.57
N HIS A 113 4.95 -5.14 41.22
CA HIS A 113 4.86 -3.68 41.25
C HIS A 113 5.62 -3.03 40.10
N TRP A 114 4.98 -2.04 39.47
CA TRP A 114 5.62 -1.18 38.48
C TRP A 114 4.91 0.19 38.36
N PHE A 115 5.61 1.12 37.74
CA PHE A 115 5.13 2.44 37.37
C PHE A 115 5.44 2.67 35.90
N ASP A 116 4.49 3.20 35.15
CA ASP A 116 4.71 3.71 33.79
C ASP A 116 4.14 5.12 33.68
N ASP A 117 4.91 6.02 33.08
CA ASP A 117 4.45 7.36 32.73
C ASP A 117 3.52 7.33 31.50
N TYR A 118 2.65 8.32 31.39
CA TYR A 118 1.70 8.35 30.27
C TYR A 118 2.38 8.46 28.90
N GLY A 119 3.51 9.15 28.80
CA GLY A 119 4.27 9.25 27.55
C GLY A 119 4.68 7.86 27.06
N LYS A 120 5.30 7.07 27.94
CA LYS A 120 5.67 5.69 27.66
C LYS A 120 4.47 4.80 27.35
N ILE A 121 3.37 4.91 28.10
CA ILE A 121 2.15 4.12 27.87
C ILE A 121 1.60 4.32 26.46
N PHE A 122 1.45 5.56 26.01
CA PHE A 122 0.93 5.87 24.67
C PHE A 122 1.98 5.65 23.56
N PHE A 123 3.26 5.73 23.89
CA PHE A 123 4.35 5.45 22.95
C PHE A 123 4.48 3.94 22.67
N GLU A 124 4.63 3.10 23.70
CA GLU A 124 4.78 1.65 23.54
C GLU A 124 3.45 0.95 23.25
N GLY A 125 2.34 1.46 23.79
CA GLY A 125 1.00 0.94 23.61
C GLY A 125 0.28 1.54 22.41
N ASN A 126 -1.04 1.62 22.51
CA ASN A 126 -1.88 2.28 21.53
C ASN A 126 -1.91 3.78 21.81
N THR A 127 -1.72 4.61 20.78
CA THR A 127 -1.62 6.07 20.92
C THR A 127 -2.93 6.73 21.39
N LEU A 128 -4.06 6.04 21.29
CA LEU A 128 -5.39 6.55 21.68
C LEU A 128 -5.84 6.06 23.04
N ALA A 129 -5.85 4.74 23.24
CA ALA A 129 -6.46 4.11 24.40
C ALA A 129 -5.73 2.86 24.87
N ASN A 130 -5.43 2.79 26.16
CA ASN A 130 -4.77 1.65 26.80
C ASN A 130 -5.59 1.14 27.98
N TYR A 131 -5.62 -0.17 28.17
CA TYR A 131 -6.38 -0.82 29.22
C TYR A 131 -5.45 -1.42 30.25
N PHE A 132 -5.86 -1.34 31.51
CA PHE A 132 -5.22 -1.96 32.65
C PHE A 132 -6.28 -2.75 33.39
N PHE A 133 -5.88 -3.87 33.97
CA PHE A 133 -6.80 -4.71 34.70
C PHE A 133 -6.11 -5.46 35.81
N PHE A 134 -6.89 -5.79 36.84
CA PHE A 134 -6.52 -6.75 37.86
C PHE A 134 -7.76 -7.53 38.28
N VAL A 135 -7.53 -8.70 38.87
CA VAL A 135 -8.60 -9.61 39.26
C VAL A 135 -8.47 -9.98 40.72
N TYR A 136 -9.53 -9.78 41.48
CA TYR A 136 -9.63 -10.30 42.83
C TYR A 136 -10.32 -11.68 42.80
N PHE A 137 -9.70 -12.66 43.45
CA PHE A 137 -10.29 -13.95 43.80
C PHE A 137 -9.74 -14.43 45.15
N GLU A 138 -10.57 -15.14 45.91
CA GLU A 138 -10.32 -15.52 47.31
C GLU A 138 -9.41 -16.76 47.46
N GLU A 139 -9.37 -17.60 46.42
CA GLU A 139 -8.89 -18.99 46.49
C GLU A 139 -7.38 -19.16 46.30
N ILE A 140 -6.74 -18.27 45.53
CA ILE A 140 -5.33 -18.37 45.16
C ILE A 140 -4.58 -17.19 45.77
N LYS A 141 -3.68 -17.44 46.72
CA LYS A 141 -2.92 -16.38 47.42
C LYS A 141 -1.54 -16.10 46.83
N GLU A 142 -0.94 -17.08 46.15
CA GLU A 142 0.42 -16.95 45.60
C GLU A 142 0.40 -16.20 44.26
N PHE A 143 1.06 -15.04 44.20
CA PHE A 143 1.08 -14.14 43.04
C PHE A 143 1.36 -14.84 41.69
N ARG A 144 2.37 -15.71 41.63
CA ARG A 144 2.72 -16.42 40.38
C ARG A 144 1.56 -17.29 39.88
N ARG A 145 0.95 -18.07 40.78
CA ARG A 145 -0.24 -18.87 40.48
C ARG A 145 -1.44 -18.01 40.10
N GLN A 146 -1.58 -16.82 40.70
CA GLN A 146 -2.61 -15.87 40.31
C GLN A 146 -2.44 -15.46 38.84
N GLN A 147 -1.22 -15.07 38.45
CA GLN A 147 -0.93 -14.64 37.08
C GLN A 147 -1.06 -15.75 36.05
N GLU A 148 -0.56 -16.95 36.35
CA GLU A 148 -0.75 -18.12 35.49
C GLU A 148 -2.23 -18.44 35.30
N TYR A 149 -3.03 -18.38 36.37
CA TYR A 149 -4.46 -18.62 36.30
C TYR A 149 -5.16 -17.57 35.43
N ILE A 150 -4.88 -16.29 35.63
CA ILE A 150 -5.45 -15.20 34.85
C ILE A 150 -5.08 -15.36 33.36
N LEU A 151 -3.79 -15.58 33.06
CA LEU A 151 -3.33 -15.75 31.69
C LEU A 151 -3.99 -16.95 31.00
N ARG A 152 -4.11 -18.09 31.70
CA ARG A 152 -4.78 -19.29 31.17
C ARG A 152 -6.28 -19.11 30.98
N SER A 153 -6.93 -18.35 31.85
CA SER A 153 -8.39 -18.18 31.84
C SER A 153 -8.84 -17.16 30.81
N ILE A 154 -8.21 -15.99 30.76
CA ILE A 154 -8.70 -14.85 29.96
C ILE A 154 -7.69 -14.33 28.94
N GLY A 155 -6.43 -14.77 28.96
CA GLY A 155 -5.39 -14.25 28.08
C GLY A 155 -5.69 -14.42 26.59
N LYS A 156 -6.23 -15.59 26.20
CA LYS A 156 -6.64 -15.84 24.81
C LYS A 156 -7.79 -14.92 24.37
N ARG A 157 -8.77 -14.68 25.26
CA ARG A 157 -9.90 -13.78 24.99
C ARG A 157 -9.44 -12.34 24.86
N LEU A 158 -8.63 -11.87 25.81
CA LEU A 158 -8.04 -10.52 25.78
C LEU A 158 -7.28 -10.27 24.48
N LYS A 159 -6.46 -11.23 24.02
CA LYS A 159 -5.73 -11.09 22.74
C LYS A 159 -6.62 -11.03 21.48
N ARG A 160 -7.84 -11.57 21.52
CA ARG A 160 -8.72 -11.75 20.34
C ARG A 160 -9.99 -10.89 20.35
N SER A 161 -10.26 -10.20 21.45
CA SER A 161 -11.50 -9.44 21.61
C SER A 161 -11.54 -8.21 20.71
N THR A 162 -12.64 -8.07 19.95
CA THR A 162 -12.89 -6.89 19.10
C THR A 162 -13.37 -5.67 19.89
N TYR A 163 -13.77 -5.85 21.16
CA TYR A 163 -14.33 -4.78 21.98
C TYR A 163 -13.28 -3.73 22.39
N VAL A 164 -12.01 -4.14 22.50
CA VAL A 164 -10.87 -3.28 22.85
C VAL A 164 -10.72 -2.11 21.87
N GLY A 165 -10.70 -2.39 20.56
CA GLY A 165 -10.58 -1.37 19.52
C GLY A 165 -11.85 -0.55 19.29
N ARG A 166 -12.99 -0.98 19.83
CA ARG A 166 -14.28 -0.26 19.75
C ARG A 166 -14.55 0.65 20.95
N GLY A 167 -13.78 0.52 22.03
CA GLY A 167 -14.06 1.21 23.29
C GLY A 167 -15.31 0.70 24.01
N ASP A 168 -15.77 -0.52 23.69
CA ASP A 168 -16.94 -1.13 24.32
C ASP A 168 -16.53 -1.90 25.60
N ASP A 169 -16.33 -1.13 26.66
CA ASP A 169 -15.89 -1.63 27.97
C ASP A 169 -16.87 -2.70 28.51
N LEU A 170 -18.16 -2.55 28.22
CA LEU A 170 -19.21 -3.46 28.68
C LEU A 170 -19.17 -4.81 27.99
N GLY A 171 -19.13 -4.80 26.65
CA GLY A 171 -19.03 -6.02 25.86
C GLY A 171 -17.79 -6.82 26.25
N LEU A 172 -16.67 -6.12 26.46
CA LEU A 172 -15.41 -6.71 26.90
C LEU A 172 -15.53 -7.34 28.30
N VAL A 173 -16.07 -6.61 29.27
CA VAL A 173 -16.25 -7.14 30.63
C VAL A 173 -17.18 -8.34 30.60
N SER A 174 -18.34 -8.26 29.95
CA SER A 174 -19.28 -9.38 29.85
C SER A 174 -18.65 -10.64 29.23
N GLU A 175 -17.81 -10.47 28.19
CA GLU A 175 -17.06 -11.56 27.57
C GLU A 175 -16.09 -12.21 28.59
N ILE A 176 -15.34 -11.41 29.33
CA ILE A 176 -14.37 -11.85 30.33
C ILE A 176 -15.05 -12.56 31.51
N LEU A 177 -16.16 -12.00 32.02
CA LEU A 177 -16.93 -12.58 33.12
C LEU A 177 -17.46 -13.97 32.76
N THR A 178 -17.92 -14.14 31.52
CA THR A 178 -18.44 -15.43 31.02
C THR A 178 -17.34 -16.49 30.99
N GLU A 179 -16.11 -16.11 30.62
CA GLU A 179 -14.98 -17.05 30.52
C GLU A 179 -14.40 -17.43 31.89
N MET A 180 -14.37 -16.51 32.87
CA MET A 180 -13.74 -16.78 34.17
C MET A 180 -14.44 -17.85 35.03
N ASN A 181 -15.71 -18.19 34.73
CA ASN A 181 -16.48 -19.34 35.23
C ASN A 181 -16.18 -19.82 36.67
N ARG A 182 -16.03 -18.90 37.64
CA ARG A 182 -15.85 -19.20 39.07
C ARG A 182 -16.80 -18.41 39.96
N PRO A 183 -17.19 -18.94 41.13
CA PRO A 183 -17.89 -18.15 42.12
C PRO A 183 -16.94 -17.12 42.75
N ARG A 184 -17.41 -15.88 42.96
CA ARG A 184 -16.76 -14.83 43.78
C ARG A 184 -15.43 -14.27 43.26
N TYR A 185 -15.42 -13.81 42.02
CA TYR A 185 -14.34 -12.94 41.52
C TYR A 185 -14.84 -11.51 41.29
N LEU A 186 -13.90 -10.57 41.26
CA LEU A 186 -14.10 -9.16 40.92
C LEU A 186 -13.08 -8.75 39.88
N PHE A 187 -13.57 -8.28 38.75
CA PHE A 187 -12.76 -7.80 37.65
C PHE A 187 -12.76 -6.28 37.65
N PHE A 188 -11.57 -5.69 37.63
CA PHE A 188 -11.36 -4.26 37.50
C PHE A 188 -10.78 -3.99 36.13
N LEU A 189 -11.47 -3.20 35.33
CA LEU A 189 -11.00 -2.72 34.04
C LEU A 189 -10.85 -1.19 34.11
N ILE A 190 -9.67 -0.69 33.76
CA ILE A 190 -9.37 0.74 33.70
C ILE A 190 -8.88 1.03 32.29
N ARG A 191 -9.67 1.74 31.50
CA ARG A 191 -9.30 2.28 30.19
C ARG A 191 -8.85 3.72 30.36
N ILE A 192 -7.74 4.09 29.73
CA ILE A 192 -7.21 5.46 29.74
C ILE A 192 -7.11 5.94 28.31
N VAL A 193 -7.57 7.17 28.06
CA VAL A 193 -7.68 7.77 26.73
C VAL A 193 -6.92 9.09 26.69
N ASN A 194 -6.17 9.30 25.61
CA ASN A 194 -5.57 10.59 25.29
C ASN A 194 -6.54 11.39 24.40
N LYS A 195 -7.21 12.37 24.98
CA LYS A 195 -8.25 13.18 24.34
C LYS A 195 -7.73 13.99 23.16
N HIS A 196 -6.50 14.47 23.26
CA HIS A 196 -5.87 15.25 22.20
C HIS A 196 -5.61 14.37 20.97
N HIS A 197 -5.10 13.15 21.19
CA HIS A 197 -4.85 12.19 20.12
C HIS A 197 -6.17 11.68 19.53
N GLU A 198 -7.17 11.41 20.35
CA GLU A 198 -8.51 11.01 19.89
C GLU A 198 -9.18 12.08 19.02
N ALA A 199 -9.09 13.36 19.39
CA ALA A 199 -9.60 14.46 18.59
C ALA A 199 -8.91 14.53 17.22
N PHE A 200 -7.59 14.39 17.18
CA PHE A 200 -6.82 14.34 15.93
C PHE A 200 -7.21 13.14 15.06
N TYR A 201 -7.28 11.95 15.65
CA TYR A 201 -7.63 10.71 14.98
C TYR A 201 -9.03 10.78 14.36
N ASN A 202 -10.01 11.28 15.10
CA ASN A 202 -11.39 11.41 14.62
C ASN A 202 -11.51 12.41 13.47
N LEU A 203 -10.84 13.56 13.56
CA LEU A 203 -10.81 14.54 12.46
C LEU A 203 -10.18 13.95 11.20
N TYR A 204 -9.02 13.30 11.34
CA TYR A 204 -8.33 12.68 10.20
C TYR A 204 -9.18 11.57 9.57
N LYS A 205 -9.80 10.72 10.41
CA LYS A 205 -10.70 9.66 9.96
C LYS A 205 -11.89 10.19 9.18
N GLU A 206 -12.55 11.24 9.67
CA GLU A 206 -13.68 11.87 8.98
C GLU A 206 -13.29 12.37 7.58
N ILE A 207 -12.18 13.09 7.48
CA ILE A 207 -11.68 13.64 6.21
C ILE A 207 -11.30 12.51 5.25
N TYR A 208 -10.52 11.53 5.73
CA TYR A 208 -10.01 10.44 4.91
C TYR A 208 -11.14 9.53 4.41
N TYR A 209 -12.12 9.17 5.26
CA TYR A 209 -13.23 8.30 4.87
C TYR A 209 -14.15 8.96 3.84
N LYS A 210 -14.23 10.29 3.81
CA LYS A 210 -15.06 11.02 2.87
C LYS A 210 -14.41 11.16 1.49
N ASN A 211 -13.12 11.50 1.45
CA ASN A 211 -12.47 11.95 0.21
C ASN A 211 -11.33 11.03 -0.27
N LYS A 212 -10.85 10.07 0.54
CA LYS A 212 -9.65 9.21 0.31
C LYS A 212 -8.39 9.98 -0.14
N SER A 213 -8.41 11.29 0.07
CA SER A 213 -7.42 12.28 -0.32
C SER A 213 -7.60 13.48 0.62
N ILE A 214 -6.52 14.19 0.87
CA ILE A 214 -6.52 15.34 1.79
C ILE A 214 -6.39 16.58 0.92
N SER A 215 -7.40 17.45 0.94
CA SER A 215 -7.33 18.76 0.28
C SER A 215 -6.37 19.69 1.03
N GLU A 216 -5.83 20.72 0.39
CA GLU A 216 -4.96 21.72 1.07
C GLU A 216 -5.64 22.35 2.29
N LYS A 217 -6.94 22.67 2.18
CA LYS A 217 -7.73 23.22 3.29
C LYS A 217 -7.88 22.23 4.46
N ASP A 218 -8.00 20.95 4.16
CA ASP A 218 -8.10 19.91 5.18
C ASP A 218 -6.73 19.63 5.83
N ALA A 219 -5.64 19.70 5.05
CA ALA A 219 -4.27 19.60 5.56
C ALA A 219 -3.97 20.70 6.57
N ASP A 220 -4.36 21.94 6.28
CA ASP A 220 -4.22 23.08 7.20
C ASP A 220 -4.98 22.86 8.51
N ARG A 221 -6.21 22.33 8.45
CA ARG A 221 -7.02 22.02 9.64
C ARG A 221 -6.37 20.94 10.50
N ILE A 222 -5.87 19.87 9.87
CA ILE A 222 -5.16 18.79 10.56
C ILE A 222 -3.88 19.33 11.23
N HIS A 223 -3.11 20.15 10.52
CA HIS A 223 -1.88 20.75 11.04
C HIS A 223 -2.14 21.73 12.19
N ALA A 224 -3.19 22.56 12.08
CA ALA A 224 -3.59 23.49 13.13
C ALA A 224 -3.98 22.75 14.42
N LEU A 225 -4.73 21.65 14.31
CA LEU A 225 -5.12 20.83 15.45
C LEU A 225 -3.91 20.14 16.11
N ALA A 226 -3.01 19.55 15.30
CA ALA A 226 -1.79 18.92 15.81
C ALA A 226 -0.89 19.94 16.54
N SER A 227 -0.78 21.15 16.00
CA SER A 227 -0.02 22.25 16.61
C SER A 227 -0.66 22.73 17.90
N HIS A 228 -1.98 22.88 17.93
CA HIS A 228 -2.73 23.30 19.12
C HIS A 228 -2.52 22.33 20.29
N TYR A 229 -2.59 21.02 20.01
CA TYR A 229 -2.40 19.97 21.03
C TYR A 229 -0.96 19.48 21.20
N ARG A 230 0.01 20.04 20.44
CA ARG A 230 1.44 19.67 20.46
C ARG A 230 1.67 18.17 20.26
N ILE A 231 0.94 17.57 19.32
CA ILE A 231 1.09 16.15 18.97
C ILE A 231 2.38 16.00 18.16
N ASN A 232 3.31 15.14 18.61
CA ASN A 232 4.56 14.92 17.90
C ASN A 232 4.33 14.24 16.54
N GLN A 233 5.28 14.40 15.61
CA GLN A 233 5.12 13.90 14.24
C GLN A 233 5.00 12.38 14.17
N TYR A 234 5.70 11.65 15.04
CA TYR A 234 5.67 10.20 15.08
C TYR A 234 4.27 9.67 15.43
N ASP A 235 3.63 10.19 16.48
CA ASP A 235 2.28 9.82 16.89
C ASP A 235 1.24 10.23 15.85
N GLN A 236 1.44 11.36 15.16
CA GLN A 236 0.59 11.73 14.02
C GLN A 236 0.64 10.66 12.93
N GLU A 237 1.83 10.22 12.51
CA GLU A 237 1.97 9.19 11.48
C GLU A 237 1.37 7.85 11.91
N ARG A 238 1.57 7.42 13.17
CA ARG A 238 0.95 6.21 13.71
C ARG A 238 -0.58 6.25 13.62
N MET A 239 -1.18 7.38 14.02
CA MET A 239 -2.62 7.58 13.95
C MET A 239 -3.15 7.62 12.52
N LYS A 240 -2.47 8.34 11.61
CA LYS A 240 -2.86 8.42 10.19
C LYS A 240 -2.84 7.04 9.55
N ILE A 241 -1.75 6.29 9.76
CA ILE A 241 -1.58 4.95 9.20
C ILE A 241 -2.63 3.98 9.75
N ASP A 242 -2.96 4.05 11.05
CA ASP A 242 -4.02 3.23 11.64
C ASP A 242 -5.40 3.53 11.02
N VAL A 243 -5.73 4.81 10.79
CA VAL A 243 -6.98 5.19 10.08
C VAL A 243 -7.01 4.60 8.67
N ILE A 244 -5.90 4.72 7.93
CA ILE A 244 -5.78 4.22 6.56
C ILE A 244 -5.92 2.69 6.54
N TYR A 245 -5.24 1.98 7.44
CA TYR A 245 -5.33 0.53 7.56
C TYR A 245 -6.75 0.06 7.90
N LYS A 246 -7.43 0.73 8.84
CA LYS A 246 -8.79 0.37 9.27
C LYS A 246 -9.88 0.69 8.26
N HIS A 247 -9.58 1.43 7.18
CA HIS A 247 -10.55 1.68 6.11
C HIS A 247 -10.97 0.36 5.45
N PRO A 248 -12.29 0.07 5.26
CA PRO A 248 -12.77 -1.25 4.84
C PRO A 248 -12.17 -1.78 3.53
N GLU A 249 -11.92 -0.90 2.55
CA GLU A 249 -11.32 -1.29 1.28
C GLU A 249 -9.82 -1.57 1.41
N ASN A 250 -9.12 -0.77 2.21
CA ASN A 250 -7.67 -0.88 2.41
C ASN A 250 -7.33 -2.10 3.25
N LYS A 251 -8.13 -2.34 4.29
CA LYS A 251 -7.98 -3.50 5.17
C LYS A 251 -7.99 -4.81 4.40
N ARG A 252 -8.88 -4.95 3.40
CA ARG A 252 -8.94 -6.16 2.56
C ARG A 252 -7.63 -6.40 1.82
N ILE A 253 -7.07 -5.35 1.21
CA ILE A 253 -5.83 -5.43 0.43
C ILE A 253 -4.64 -5.79 1.35
N ILE A 254 -4.55 -5.14 2.51
CA ILE A 254 -3.43 -5.33 3.44
C ILE A 254 -3.53 -6.68 4.17
N ASP A 255 -4.73 -7.12 4.54
CA ASP A 255 -4.95 -8.45 5.11
C ASP A 255 -4.61 -9.53 4.06
N GLU A 256 -4.88 -9.31 2.77
CA GLU A 256 -4.44 -10.22 1.71
C GLU A 256 -2.92 -10.24 1.53
N CYS A 257 -2.23 -9.09 1.62
CA CYS A 257 -0.76 -9.04 1.67
C CYS A 257 -0.23 -9.88 2.83
N LYS A 258 -0.79 -9.65 4.02
CA LYS A 258 -0.43 -10.36 5.24
C LYS A 258 -0.66 -11.87 5.09
N ASP A 259 -1.74 -12.29 4.45
CA ASP A 259 -2.05 -13.70 4.21
C ASP A 259 -1.00 -14.37 3.32
N VAL A 260 -0.63 -13.72 2.22
CA VAL A 260 0.40 -14.24 1.30
C VAL A 260 1.76 -14.35 2.00
N LEU A 261 2.10 -13.37 2.85
CA LEU A 261 3.34 -13.39 3.63
C LEU A 261 3.32 -14.47 4.73
N ILE A 262 2.20 -14.67 5.42
CA ILE A 262 2.04 -15.75 6.42
C ILE A 262 2.16 -17.13 5.76
N GLU A 263 1.57 -17.32 4.58
CA GLU A 263 1.71 -18.55 3.80
C GLU A 263 3.15 -18.81 3.39
N GLY A 264 3.87 -17.76 2.97
CA GLY A 264 5.30 -17.84 2.66
C GLY A 264 6.14 -18.14 3.90
N GLU A 265 5.81 -17.53 5.03
CA GLU A 265 6.51 -17.73 6.29
C GLU A 265 6.40 -19.17 6.79
N ALA A 266 5.18 -19.73 6.75
CA ALA A 266 4.90 -21.11 7.14
C ALA A 266 5.62 -22.15 6.26
N ARG A 267 5.84 -21.83 4.98
CA ARG A 267 6.58 -22.67 4.02
C ARG A 267 8.08 -22.39 4.00
N GLN A 268 8.53 -21.37 4.74
CA GLN A 268 9.87 -20.80 4.68
C GLN A 268 10.31 -20.29 3.29
N GLU A 269 9.38 -20.16 2.35
CA GLU A 269 9.64 -19.87 0.95
C GLU A 269 8.45 -19.12 0.34
N ILE A 270 8.72 -18.14 -0.53
CA ILE A 270 7.69 -17.44 -1.32
C ILE A 270 7.79 -17.91 -2.77
N SER A 271 6.74 -18.53 -3.30
CA SER A 271 6.69 -18.94 -4.71
C SER A 271 6.56 -17.75 -5.67
N HIS A 272 6.95 -17.92 -6.95
CA HIS A 272 6.75 -16.92 -8.01
C HIS A 272 5.29 -16.44 -8.13
N SER A 273 4.32 -17.34 -7.90
CA SER A 273 2.90 -16.99 -7.89
C SER A 273 2.51 -16.06 -6.72
N GLN A 274 3.15 -16.24 -5.56
CA GLN A 274 2.93 -15.42 -4.37
C GLN A 274 3.66 -14.08 -4.48
N GLN A 275 4.86 -14.03 -5.06
CA GLN A 275 5.55 -12.78 -5.39
C GLN A 275 4.75 -11.93 -6.39
N ALA A 276 4.26 -12.53 -7.48
CA ALA A 276 3.40 -11.83 -8.44
C ALA A 276 2.11 -11.30 -7.79
N ARG A 277 1.55 -12.05 -6.83
CA ARG A 277 0.38 -11.60 -6.03
C ARG A 277 0.73 -10.44 -5.10
N LEU A 278 1.88 -10.48 -4.42
CA LEU A 278 2.37 -9.37 -3.59
C LEU A 278 2.61 -8.10 -4.42
N ILE A 279 3.19 -8.21 -5.61
CA ILE A 279 3.40 -7.08 -6.53
C ILE A 279 2.06 -6.46 -6.98
N ARG A 280 1.07 -7.30 -7.33
CA ARG A 280 -0.29 -6.84 -7.66
C ARG A 280 -0.95 -6.13 -6.48
N LEU A 281 -0.83 -6.68 -5.27
CA LEU A 281 -1.40 -6.08 -4.07
C LEU A 281 -0.69 -4.76 -3.70
N ARG A 282 0.63 -4.65 -3.88
CA ARG A 282 1.37 -3.38 -3.75
C ARG A 282 0.93 -2.34 -4.77
N THR A 283 0.70 -2.75 -6.02
CA THR A 283 0.15 -1.87 -7.05
C THR A 283 -1.26 -1.37 -6.67
N LEU A 284 -2.08 -2.24 -6.07
CA LEU A 284 -3.38 -1.86 -5.52
C LEU A 284 -3.25 -0.91 -4.31
N CYS A 285 -2.23 -1.06 -3.47
CA CYS A 285 -1.94 -0.11 -2.39
C CYS A 285 -1.69 1.29 -2.94
N VAL A 286 -0.83 1.43 -3.97
CA VAL A 286 -0.53 2.73 -4.59
C VAL A 286 -1.78 3.35 -5.21
N ARG A 287 -2.57 2.56 -5.95
CA ARG A 287 -3.82 3.03 -6.58
C ARG A 287 -4.88 3.49 -5.56
N ASN A 288 -4.90 2.92 -4.36
CA ASN A 288 -5.85 3.26 -3.30
C ASN A 288 -5.29 4.26 -2.28
N ASN A 289 -4.17 4.93 -2.58
CA ASN A 289 -3.50 5.86 -1.65
C ASN A 289 -3.18 5.23 -0.28
N ILE A 290 -2.84 3.94 -0.28
CA ILE A 290 -2.35 3.22 0.90
C ILE A 290 -0.83 3.39 0.97
N PRO A 291 -0.27 3.91 2.08
CA PRO A 291 1.17 4.04 2.24
C PRO A 291 1.91 2.72 2.04
N ILE A 292 2.90 2.70 1.15
CA ILE A 292 3.76 1.53 0.85
C ILE A 292 4.51 1.05 2.10
N VAL A 293 4.70 1.94 3.08
CA VAL A 293 5.29 1.61 4.38
C VAL A 293 4.56 0.45 5.08
N LEU A 294 3.24 0.30 4.89
CA LEU A 294 2.48 -0.78 5.51
C LEU A 294 2.90 -2.18 4.99
N PRO A 295 2.89 -2.45 3.68
CA PRO A 295 3.48 -3.66 3.11
C PRO A 295 4.95 -3.88 3.51
N ASN A 296 5.78 -2.84 3.44
CA ASN A 296 7.22 -2.97 3.73
C ASN A 296 7.48 -3.41 5.18
N ILE A 297 6.70 -2.91 6.15
CA ILE A 297 6.84 -3.35 7.54
C ILE A 297 6.40 -4.81 7.72
N LEU A 298 5.38 -5.26 6.99
CA LEU A 298 4.98 -6.67 7.01
C LEU A 298 6.09 -7.56 6.41
N ASP A 299 6.73 -7.10 5.33
CA ASP A 299 7.89 -7.76 4.73
C ASP A 299 9.04 -7.84 5.73
N ASP A 300 9.42 -6.71 6.35
CA ASP A 300 10.51 -6.66 7.34
C ASP A 300 10.22 -7.53 8.57
N GLN A 301 8.98 -7.58 9.04
CA GLN A 301 8.63 -8.34 10.23
C GLN A 301 8.53 -9.85 9.98
N LEU A 302 8.09 -10.26 8.79
CA LEU A 302 7.87 -11.67 8.45
C LEU A 302 9.09 -12.28 7.73
N LEU A 303 9.82 -11.53 6.92
CA LEU A 303 10.92 -12.06 6.07
C LEU A 303 12.32 -11.92 6.68
N LYS A 304 12.39 -11.42 7.92
CA LYS A 304 13.51 -10.82 8.64
C LYS A 304 14.88 -11.50 8.60
N ASN A 305 15.04 -12.71 8.05
CA ASN A 305 16.32 -13.42 7.85
C ASN A 305 16.26 -14.56 6.81
N LYS A 306 15.29 -14.58 5.88
CA LYS A 306 15.25 -15.62 4.85
C LYS A 306 16.06 -15.16 3.64
N LYS A 307 17.09 -15.93 3.29
CA LYS A 307 17.53 -15.99 1.90
C LYS A 307 16.27 -16.32 1.10
N LEU A 308 15.82 -15.38 0.26
CA LEU A 308 15.06 -15.72 -0.93
C LEU A 308 15.75 -16.96 -1.52
N MET A 309 15.00 -17.98 -1.94
CA MET A 309 15.59 -19.14 -2.60
C MET A 309 16.72 -18.65 -3.50
N GLU A 310 17.86 -19.34 -3.49
CA GLU A 310 18.64 -19.48 -4.71
C GLU A 310 17.66 -20.09 -5.73
N VAL A 311 16.87 -19.22 -6.33
CA VAL A 311 16.38 -19.40 -7.69
C VAL A 311 17.65 -19.64 -8.49
N ASP A 312 17.59 -20.45 -9.54
CA ASP A 312 18.46 -20.17 -10.68
C ASP A 312 18.35 -18.67 -10.91
N GLU A 313 19.37 -17.92 -10.48
CA GLU A 313 19.39 -16.46 -10.56
C GLU A 313 19.02 -16.16 -12.01
N PRO A 314 17.95 -15.38 -12.27
CA PRO A 314 17.50 -15.17 -13.63
C PRO A 314 18.72 -14.79 -14.48
N GLU A 315 18.88 -15.39 -15.66
CA GLU A 315 20.14 -15.29 -16.43
C GLU A 315 20.66 -13.84 -16.53
N TYR A 316 19.75 -12.86 -16.64
CA TYR A 316 20.10 -11.43 -16.66
C TYR A 316 20.65 -10.88 -15.34
N ILE A 317 20.22 -11.38 -14.18
CA ILE A 317 20.77 -11.04 -12.86
C ILE A 317 22.12 -11.74 -12.67
N GLN A 318 22.26 -13.01 -13.08
CA GLN A 318 23.52 -13.73 -13.00
C GLN A 318 24.59 -13.04 -13.86
N GLU A 319 24.27 -12.72 -15.11
CA GLU A 319 25.16 -11.95 -16.00
C GLU A 319 25.48 -10.57 -15.42
N THR A 320 24.52 -9.90 -14.79
CA THR A 320 24.76 -8.60 -14.11
C THR A 320 25.77 -8.75 -12.99
N ARG A 321 25.62 -9.79 -12.16
CA ARG A 321 26.55 -10.09 -11.06
C ARG A 321 27.94 -10.41 -11.59
N GLU A 322 28.05 -11.26 -12.60
CA GLU A 322 29.33 -11.63 -13.23
C GLU A 322 30.07 -10.40 -13.79
N ILE A 323 29.36 -9.50 -14.48
CA ILE A 323 29.93 -8.27 -15.04
C ILE A 323 30.41 -7.32 -13.93
N LEU A 324 29.60 -7.14 -12.88
CA LEU A 324 29.92 -6.20 -11.79
C LEU A 324 30.97 -6.76 -10.82
N GLU A 325 30.96 -8.06 -10.53
CA GLU A 325 32.02 -8.72 -9.75
C GLU A 325 33.37 -8.72 -10.51
N GLY A 326 33.32 -8.77 -11.84
CA GLY A 326 34.47 -8.60 -12.73
C GLY A 326 35.24 -7.29 -12.52
N LEU A 327 34.60 -6.25 -11.99
CA LEU A 327 35.25 -4.97 -11.63
C LEU A 327 36.27 -5.10 -10.49
N PHE A 328 36.20 -6.18 -9.70
CA PHE A 328 37.01 -6.34 -8.49
C PHE A 328 38.10 -7.41 -8.62
N ILE A 329 38.22 -8.08 -9.77
CA ILE A 329 39.20 -9.14 -10.01
C ILE A 329 40.59 -8.52 -10.30
N LYS A 330 41.52 -8.67 -9.36
CA LYS A 330 42.95 -8.31 -9.54
C LYS A 330 43.65 -9.37 -10.39
N GLU A 331 43.63 -9.22 -11.71
CA GLU A 331 44.56 -9.91 -12.61
C GLU A 331 45.64 -8.92 -13.07
N ASP A 332 46.90 -9.20 -12.70
CA ASP A 332 48.07 -8.47 -13.20
C ASP A 332 48.06 -8.47 -14.75
N ASN A 333 47.90 -7.28 -15.34
CA ASN A 333 48.05 -6.93 -16.76
C ASN A 333 46.86 -7.05 -17.73
N LEU A 334 45.60 -7.06 -17.28
CA LEU A 334 44.47 -6.71 -18.15
C LEU A 334 43.54 -5.74 -17.43
N ASP A 335 43.70 -4.44 -17.72
CA ASP A 335 42.68 -3.42 -17.46
C ASP A 335 41.41 -3.80 -18.26
N LYS A 336 40.57 -4.67 -17.71
CA LYS A 336 39.26 -4.99 -18.29
C LYS A 336 38.34 -3.80 -18.08
N LEU A 337 38.46 -2.83 -18.98
CA LEU A 337 37.45 -1.80 -19.20
C LEU A 337 36.12 -2.51 -19.49
N ILE A 338 35.02 -2.03 -18.91
CA ILE A 338 33.67 -2.50 -19.25
C ILE A 338 33.53 -2.42 -20.78
N THR A 339 33.32 -3.57 -21.42
CA THR A 339 33.20 -3.59 -22.86
C THR A 339 31.85 -3.02 -23.29
N LYS A 340 31.73 -2.62 -24.55
CA LYS A 340 30.42 -2.19 -25.09
C LYS A 340 29.39 -3.31 -24.99
N ASP A 341 29.81 -4.57 -25.14
CA ASP A 341 28.93 -5.73 -25.02
C ASP A 341 28.45 -5.93 -23.57
N ASP A 342 29.32 -5.73 -22.58
CA ASP A 342 28.93 -5.75 -21.16
C ASP A 342 27.90 -4.66 -20.85
N MET A 343 28.09 -3.46 -21.39
CA MET A 343 27.13 -2.36 -21.24
C MET A 343 25.78 -2.69 -21.87
N VAL A 344 25.76 -3.32 -23.05
CA VAL A 344 24.52 -3.76 -23.71
C VAL A 344 23.78 -4.77 -22.84
N LYS A 345 24.49 -5.78 -22.30
CA LYS A 345 23.90 -6.78 -21.39
C LYS A 345 23.32 -6.12 -20.13
N LEU A 346 24.06 -5.21 -19.51
CA LEU A 346 23.61 -4.46 -18.34
C LEU A 346 22.37 -3.60 -18.63
N LEU A 347 22.29 -2.95 -19.80
CA LEU A 347 21.12 -2.16 -20.21
C LEU A 347 19.89 -3.04 -20.48
N TRP A 348 20.07 -4.23 -21.08
CA TRP A 348 19.00 -5.20 -21.24
C TRP A 348 18.55 -5.80 -19.90
N ALA A 349 19.48 -6.07 -18.99
CA ALA A 349 19.18 -6.51 -17.64
C ALA A 349 18.40 -5.43 -16.86
N LYS A 350 18.83 -4.16 -16.95
CA LYS A 350 18.08 -3.01 -16.40
C LYS A 350 16.67 -2.90 -17.00
N ASN A 351 16.54 -3.08 -18.31
CA ASN A 351 15.24 -3.06 -18.98
C ASN A 351 14.32 -4.17 -18.47
N LYS A 352 14.81 -5.41 -18.39
CA LYS A 352 14.07 -6.54 -17.83
C LYS A 352 13.70 -6.29 -16.38
N ALA A 353 14.64 -5.84 -15.54
CA ALA A 353 14.38 -5.51 -14.14
C ALA A 353 13.30 -4.43 -14.00
N THR A 354 13.33 -3.40 -14.86
CA THR A 354 12.31 -2.33 -14.88
C THR A 354 10.93 -2.85 -15.30
N VAL A 355 10.88 -3.72 -16.32
CA VAL A 355 9.63 -4.32 -16.83
C VAL A 355 9.03 -5.33 -15.84
N PHE A 356 9.87 -6.16 -15.21
CA PHE A 356 9.46 -7.18 -14.24
C PHE A 356 9.35 -6.64 -12.80
N GLN A 357 9.76 -5.39 -12.56
CA GLN A 357 9.82 -4.75 -11.23
C GLN A 357 10.67 -5.56 -10.24
N ASP A 358 11.83 -6.03 -10.70
CA ASP A 358 12.75 -6.86 -9.93
C ASP A 358 13.71 -5.97 -9.10
N PRO A 359 13.58 -5.94 -7.75
CA PRO A 359 14.43 -5.12 -6.90
C PRO A 359 15.85 -5.69 -6.75
N THR A 360 16.09 -6.93 -7.19
CA THR A 360 17.39 -7.60 -7.06
C THR A 360 18.48 -6.85 -7.83
N PHE A 361 18.14 -6.33 -9.02
CA PHE A 361 19.07 -5.57 -9.85
C PHE A 361 19.59 -4.31 -9.14
N ASP A 362 18.69 -3.52 -8.56
CA ASP A 362 19.07 -2.31 -7.80
C ASP A 362 19.85 -2.66 -6.52
N GLY A 363 19.51 -3.78 -5.88
CA GLY A 363 20.26 -4.31 -4.73
C GLY A 363 21.73 -4.61 -5.09
N ILE A 364 21.97 -5.28 -6.21
CA ILE A 364 23.33 -5.59 -6.70
C ILE A 364 24.11 -4.29 -6.98
N LEU A 365 23.47 -3.27 -7.57
CA LEU A 365 24.13 -1.98 -7.82
C LEU A 365 24.53 -1.27 -6.52
N MET A 366 23.65 -1.26 -5.52
CA MET A 366 23.94 -0.66 -4.22
C MET A 366 25.09 -1.38 -3.49
N ASP A 367 25.11 -2.70 -3.53
CA ASP A 367 26.21 -3.49 -2.97
C ASP A 367 27.53 -3.20 -3.72
N THR A 368 27.48 -3.06 -5.05
CA THR A 368 28.64 -2.73 -5.88
C THR A 368 29.19 -1.34 -5.55
N VAL A 369 28.34 -0.32 -5.37
CA VAL A 369 28.75 1.03 -4.93
C VAL A 369 29.46 0.97 -3.58
N ARG A 370 28.87 0.27 -2.61
CA ARG A 370 29.46 0.14 -1.27
C ARG A 370 30.86 -0.47 -1.34
N ILE A 371 31.05 -1.49 -2.16
CA ILE A 371 32.36 -2.14 -2.34
C ILE A 371 33.35 -1.17 -3.03
N CYS A 372 32.92 -0.43 -4.05
CA CYS A 372 33.75 0.60 -4.70
C CYS A 372 34.20 1.69 -3.71
N ASP A 373 33.29 2.23 -2.92
CA ASP A 373 33.58 3.26 -1.91
C ASP A 373 34.56 2.73 -0.84
N GLU A 374 34.34 1.50 -0.34
CA GLU A 374 35.24 0.88 0.63
C GLU A 374 36.66 0.66 0.06
N LEU A 375 36.79 0.34 -1.23
CA LEU A 375 38.08 0.14 -1.89
C LEU A 375 38.81 1.46 -2.14
N SER A 376 38.10 2.52 -2.51
CA SER A 376 38.66 3.87 -2.65
C SER A 376 39.17 4.38 -1.30
N GLU A 377 38.37 4.29 -0.22
CA GLU A 377 38.76 4.75 1.11
C GLU A 377 39.92 3.96 1.73
N LYS A 378 39.93 2.62 1.60
CA LYS A 378 40.89 1.75 2.29
C LYS A 378 42.17 1.50 1.49
N GLN A 379 42.10 1.46 0.16
CA GLN A 379 43.22 1.08 -0.72
C GLN A 379 43.70 2.23 -1.62
N GLY A 380 43.00 3.37 -1.64
CA GLY A 380 43.34 4.51 -2.51
C GLY A 380 43.23 4.18 -4.00
N ASN A 381 42.38 3.22 -4.36
CA ASN A 381 42.17 2.79 -5.74
C ASN A 381 40.81 3.27 -6.24
N ASP A 382 40.81 4.35 -7.00
CA ASP A 382 39.58 4.97 -7.55
C ASP A 382 39.08 4.31 -8.84
N TRP A 383 39.86 3.39 -9.42
CA TRP A 383 39.57 2.77 -10.71
C TRP A 383 38.20 2.02 -10.77
N PRO A 384 37.79 1.22 -9.76
CA PRO A 384 36.46 0.58 -9.78
C PRO A 384 35.33 1.60 -9.71
N LEU A 385 35.53 2.70 -8.97
CA LEU A 385 34.54 3.75 -8.79
C LEU A 385 34.34 4.55 -10.09
N GLU A 386 35.41 4.85 -10.83
CA GLU A 386 35.33 5.51 -12.15
C GLU A 386 34.58 4.65 -13.18
N ASN A 387 34.88 3.35 -13.25
CA ASN A 387 34.19 2.42 -14.15
C ASN A 387 32.71 2.25 -13.77
N PHE A 388 32.41 2.15 -12.47
CA PHE A 388 31.03 2.12 -12.00
C PHE A 388 30.29 3.43 -12.34
N GLY A 389 30.94 4.59 -12.22
CA GLY A 389 30.40 5.88 -12.64
C GLY A 389 30.03 5.95 -14.12
N TYR A 390 30.79 5.27 -14.99
CA TYR A 390 30.44 5.11 -16.41
C TYR A 390 29.15 4.31 -16.61
N ILE A 391 28.92 3.24 -15.85
CA ILE A 391 27.67 2.47 -15.83
C ILE A 391 26.50 3.35 -15.37
N VAL A 392 26.66 4.02 -14.23
CA VAL A 392 25.63 4.89 -13.64
C VAL A 392 25.20 5.96 -14.64
N THR A 393 26.15 6.57 -15.36
CA THR A 393 25.83 7.57 -16.38
C THR A 393 24.94 7.01 -17.50
N HIS A 394 25.13 5.75 -17.92
CA HIS A 394 24.27 5.10 -18.91
C HIS A 394 22.90 4.76 -18.32
N PHE A 395 22.86 4.36 -17.06
CA PHE A 395 21.64 4.07 -16.32
C PHE A 395 20.78 5.31 -16.07
N ASP A 396 21.38 6.46 -15.76
CA ASP A 396 20.66 7.74 -15.61
C ASP A 396 20.04 8.17 -16.94
N ARG A 397 20.80 8.01 -18.04
CA ARG A 397 20.28 8.26 -19.41
C ARG A 397 19.16 7.29 -19.75
N TYR A 398 19.25 6.03 -19.31
CA TYR A 398 18.20 5.04 -19.51
C TYR A 398 16.93 5.48 -18.78
N ASP A 399 17.02 5.85 -17.50
CA ASP A 399 15.85 6.25 -16.70
C ASP A 399 15.19 7.52 -17.25
N ALA A 400 15.98 8.51 -17.63
CA ALA A 400 15.47 9.73 -18.26
C ALA A 400 14.75 9.43 -19.59
N THR A 401 15.32 8.57 -20.42
CA THR A 401 14.73 8.17 -21.71
C THR A 401 13.47 7.34 -21.53
N TYR A 402 13.53 6.34 -20.66
CA TYR A 402 12.41 5.49 -20.28
C TYR A 402 11.23 6.32 -19.75
N MET A 403 11.50 7.27 -18.86
CA MET A 403 10.50 8.17 -18.31
C MET A 403 9.84 9.02 -19.40
N ILE A 404 10.61 9.70 -20.25
CA ILE A 404 10.05 10.57 -21.30
C ILE A 404 9.18 9.77 -22.28
N ILE A 405 9.66 8.61 -22.74
CA ILE A 405 8.95 7.79 -23.72
C ILE A 405 7.68 7.17 -23.11
N ASN A 406 7.74 6.64 -21.88
CA ASN A 406 6.55 6.09 -21.22
C ASN A 406 5.53 7.19 -20.87
N GLN A 407 5.99 8.36 -20.43
CA GLN A 407 5.11 9.51 -20.21
C GLN A 407 4.39 9.90 -21.50
N LEU A 408 5.08 9.95 -22.63
CA LEU A 408 4.47 10.27 -23.92
C LEU A 408 3.48 9.18 -24.37
N ALA A 409 3.79 7.91 -24.13
CA ALA A 409 2.99 6.77 -24.54
C ALA A 409 1.68 6.64 -23.75
N PHE A 410 1.72 6.87 -22.44
CA PHE A 410 0.63 6.53 -21.52
C PHE A 410 -0.02 7.72 -20.82
N ASN A 411 0.60 8.91 -20.80
CA ASN A 411 0.03 10.09 -20.16
C ASN A 411 -0.59 11.05 -21.20
N GLU A 412 -1.80 11.52 -20.89
CA GLU A 412 -2.59 12.39 -21.76
C GLU A 412 -2.25 13.88 -21.58
N GLU A 413 -1.69 14.26 -20.44
CA GLU A 413 -1.43 15.65 -20.06
C GLU A 413 0.01 16.10 -20.33
N ILE A 414 0.93 15.16 -20.59
CA ILE A 414 2.35 15.49 -20.75
C ILE A 414 2.64 15.89 -22.19
N GLU A 415 3.02 17.16 -22.36
CA GLU A 415 3.50 17.68 -23.64
C GLU A 415 5.00 17.38 -23.84
N LEU A 416 5.35 17.06 -25.09
CA LEU A 416 6.73 16.93 -25.51
C LEU A 416 7.29 18.32 -25.78
N THR A 417 8.30 18.73 -25.01
CA THR A 417 8.99 20.01 -25.24
C THR A 417 10.20 19.84 -26.16
N PRO A 418 10.65 20.89 -26.87
CA PRO A 418 11.87 20.84 -27.68
C PRO A 418 13.12 20.42 -26.89
N ASP A 419 13.18 20.76 -25.60
CA ASP A 419 14.29 20.37 -24.72
C ASP A 419 14.28 18.89 -24.39
N LYS A 420 13.11 18.30 -24.12
CA LYS A 420 12.96 16.85 -23.94
C LYS A 420 13.34 16.11 -25.22
N LEU A 421 12.91 16.60 -26.39
CA LEU A 421 13.27 16.00 -27.67
C LEU A 421 14.78 16.10 -27.96
N ARG A 422 15.41 17.24 -27.64
CA ARG A 422 16.85 17.41 -27.77
C ARG A 422 17.62 16.45 -26.85
N SER A 423 17.16 16.29 -25.61
CA SER A 423 17.72 15.30 -24.67
C SER A 423 17.59 13.87 -25.20
N LEU A 424 16.41 13.49 -25.74
CA LEU A 424 16.21 12.18 -26.36
C LEU A 424 17.18 11.93 -27.54
N LEU A 425 17.39 12.91 -28.41
CA LEU A 425 18.37 12.79 -29.51
C LEU A 425 19.80 12.62 -28.97
N GLY A 426 20.14 13.34 -27.90
CA GLY A 426 21.44 13.20 -27.23
C GLY A 426 21.62 11.82 -26.60
N HIS A 427 20.57 11.27 -25.98
CA HIS A 427 20.60 9.93 -25.39
C HIS A 427 20.65 8.85 -26.46
N LYS A 428 19.85 8.97 -27.53
CA LYS A 428 19.85 8.06 -28.68
C LYS A 428 21.25 7.89 -29.26
N LYS A 429 21.96 9.00 -29.51
CA LYS A 429 23.33 8.93 -30.03
C LYS A 429 24.24 8.09 -29.15
N VAL A 430 24.18 8.29 -27.84
CA VAL A 430 25.01 7.53 -26.89
C VAL A 430 24.65 6.04 -26.90
N PHE A 431 23.36 5.68 -26.89
CA PHE A 431 22.95 4.28 -26.96
C PHE A 431 23.33 3.61 -28.29
N ASP A 432 23.13 4.29 -29.42
CA ASP A 432 23.44 3.75 -30.74
C ASP A 432 24.96 3.70 -31.00
N GLU A 433 25.76 4.53 -30.31
CA GLU A 433 27.23 4.42 -30.28
C GLU A 433 27.72 3.20 -29.47
N THR A 434 26.96 2.78 -28.46
CA THR A 434 27.23 1.54 -27.69
C THR A 434 26.91 0.31 -28.54
N TYR A 435 25.72 0.23 -29.13
CA TYR A 435 25.34 -0.82 -30.08
C TYR A 435 24.35 -0.28 -31.11
N PRO A 436 24.53 -0.58 -32.42
CA PRO A 436 23.65 -0.03 -33.45
C PRO A 436 22.18 -0.36 -33.18
N ASN A 437 21.30 0.63 -33.31
CA ASN A 437 19.84 0.49 -33.14
C ASN A 437 19.37 0.14 -31.70
N LEU A 438 20.26 0.19 -30.71
CA LEU A 438 19.93 -0.13 -29.32
C LEU A 438 18.83 0.76 -28.74
N PHE A 439 18.79 2.04 -29.11
CA PHE A 439 17.74 2.95 -28.65
C PHE A 439 16.34 2.49 -29.10
N TYR A 440 16.22 2.07 -30.36
CA TYR A 440 14.95 1.62 -30.91
C TYR A 440 14.48 0.34 -30.24
N GLU A 441 15.40 -0.61 -30.02
CA GLU A 441 15.09 -1.89 -29.40
C GLU A 441 14.71 -1.77 -27.94
N LEU A 442 15.51 -1.05 -27.13
CA LEU A 442 15.26 -0.93 -25.69
C LEU A 442 13.99 -0.13 -25.37
N PHE A 443 13.70 0.93 -26.13
CA PHE A 443 12.64 1.86 -25.75
C PHE A 443 11.43 1.83 -26.68
N ILE A 444 11.63 1.92 -28.00
CA ILE A 444 10.51 2.04 -28.94
C ILE A 444 9.78 0.70 -29.10
N LEU A 445 10.51 -0.38 -29.38
CA LEU A 445 9.92 -1.72 -29.52
C LEU A 445 9.28 -2.20 -28.21
N THR A 446 9.95 -2.03 -27.08
CA THR A 446 9.44 -2.44 -25.76
C THR A 446 8.08 -1.80 -25.46
N VAL A 447 7.91 -0.50 -25.74
CA VAL A 447 6.64 0.19 -25.54
C VAL A 447 5.59 -0.26 -26.55
N LEU A 448 5.95 -0.43 -27.83
CA LEU A 448 5.03 -0.88 -28.88
C LEU A 448 4.52 -2.32 -28.68
N GLN A 449 5.30 -3.17 -28.01
CA GLN A 449 4.92 -4.54 -27.65
C GLN A 449 4.01 -4.60 -26.41
N ASN A 450 3.87 -3.49 -25.67
CA ASN A 450 3.01 -3.44 -24.51
C ASN A 450 1.52 -3.57 -24.92
N LYS A 451 0.85 -4.61 -24.42
CA LYS A 451 -0.57 -4.93 -24.72
C LYS A 451 -1.56 -3.85 -24.24
N TYR A 452 -1.12 -2.94 -23.36
CA TYR A 452 -1.94 -1.85 -22.84
C TYR A 452 -1.66 -0.50 -23.51
N LEU A 453 -0.79 -0.46 -24.53
CA LEU A 453 -0.56 0.76 -25.27
C LEU A 453 -1.82 1.17 -26.03
N SER A 454 -2.34 2.36 -25.74
CA SER A 454 -3.52 2.87 -26.40
C SER A 454 -3.26 3.18 -27.87
N HIS A 455 -4.32 3.27 -28.68
CA HIS A 455 -4.19 3.65 -30.10
C HIS A 455 -3.48 5.01 -30.28
N TYR A 456 -3.83 6.00 -29.46
CA TYR A 456 -3.18 7.32 -29.50
C TYR A 456 -1.73 7.26 -28.97
N GLY A 457 -1.47 6.48 -27.92
CA GLY A 457 -0.10 6.22 -27.44
C GLY A 457 0.78 5.63 -28.53
N ARG A 458 0.27 4.62 -29.26
CA ARG A 458 0.95 4.00 -30.40
C ARG A 458 1.23 4.99 -31.52
N LYS A 459 0.26 5.84 -31.87
CA LYS A 459 0.46 6.91 -32.86
C LYS A 459 1.55 7.89 -32.44
N LYS A 460 1.57 8.33 -31.16
CA LYS A 460 2.61 9.24 -30.64
C LYS A 460 4.00 8.62 -30.71
N ILE A 461 4.16 7.35 -30.32
CA ILE A 461 5.46 6.66 -30.36
C ILE A 461 5.96 6.44 -31.79
N LEU A 462 5.07 6.07 -32.72
CA LEU A 462 5.44 5.95 -34.14
C LEU A 462 5.79 7.31 -34.74
N ALA A 463 5.04 8.37 -34.42
CA ALA A 463 5.33 9.73 -34.85
C ALA A 463 6.66 10.25 -34.28
N LEU A 464 6.96 9.94 -33.01
CA LEU A 464 8.24 10.24 -32.38
C LEU A 464 9.39 9.52 -33.09
N SER A 465 9.26 8.22 -33.35
CA SER A 465 10.30 7.42 -34.02
C SER A 465 10.57 7.93 -35.44
N ALA A 466 9.52 8.20 -36.23
CA ALA A 466 9.66 8.78 -37.56
C ALA A 466 10.20 10.22 -37.53
N GLY A 467 9.83 10.99 -36.50
CA GLY A 467 10.29 12.35 -36.26
C GLY A 467 11.79 12.40 -35.94
N ILE A 468 12.26 11.54 -35.04
CA ILE A 468 13.67 11.39 -34.70
C ILE A 468 14.50 11.04 -35.95
N GLN A 469 14.04 10.06 -36.74
CA GLN A 469 14.72 9.68 -37.98
C GLN A 469 14.72 10.81 -39.02
N GLY A 470 13.60 11.56 -39.14
CA GLY A 470 13.51 12.72 -40.02
C GLY A 470 14.46 13.85 -39.62
N ILE A 471 14.71 14.05 -38.32
CA ILE A 471 15.69 15.03 -37.83
C ILE A 471 17.12 14.58 -38.16
N GLU A 472 17.43 13.30 -38.01
CA GLU A 472 18.76 12.75 -38.35
C GLU A 472 19.07 12.86 -39.84
N ASN A 473 18.06 12.71 -40.70
CA ASN A 473 18.18 12.87 -42.14
C ASN A 473 18.19 14.34 -42.61
N GLY A 474 17.85 15.28 -41.72
CA GLY A 474 17.72 16.71 -42.04
C GLY A 474 16.39 17.10 -42.72
N ASP A 475 15.42 16.20 -42.74
CA ASP A 475 14.09 16.39 -43.37
C ASP A 475 13.11 17.14 -42.46
N LYS A 476 13.33 17.12 -41.14
CA LYS A 476 12.45 17.75 -40.14
C LYS A 476 13.26 18.54 -39.11
N THR A 477 12.66 19.60 -38.60
CA THR A 477 13.19 20.35 -37.45
C THR A 477 12.64 19.82 -36.13
N LEU A 478 13.26 20.21 -35.01
CA LEU A 478 12.75 19.90 -33.66
C LEU A 478 11.32 20.43 -33.46
N ALA A 479 11.01 21.61 -34.02
CA ALA A 479 9.69 22.23 -33.90
C ALA A 479 8.63 21.40 -34.62
N ASP A 480 8.92 20.94 -35.84
CA ASP A 480 7.97 20.17 -36.66
C ASP A 480 7.56 18.86 -35.97
N VAL A 481 8.50 18.19 -35.28
CA VAL A 481 8.22 16.94 -34.56
C VAL A 481 7.39 17.19 -33.30
N VAL A 482 7.70 18.25 -32.54
CA VAL A 482 6.92 18.65 -31.37
C VAL A 482 5.50 19.04 -31.77
N GLU A 483 5.33 19.81 -32.84
CA GLU A 483 4.03 20.19 -33.38
C GLU A 483 3.22 18.96 -33.81
N THR A 484 3.83 18.04 -34.57
CA THR A 484 3.17 16.79 -35.00
C THR A 484 2.64 15.98 -33.80
N ILE A 485 3.42 15.91 -32.71
CA ILE A 485 3.02 15.16 -31.50
C ILE A 485 1.93 15.92 -30.72
N SER A 486 2.03 17.25 -30.64
CA SER A 486 1.01 18.11 -30.03
C SER A 486 -0.33 17.97 -30.75
N GLU A 487 -0.35 17.97 -32.09
CA GLU A 487 -1.56 17.76 -32.88
C GLU A 487 -2.24 16.42 -32.56
N ILE A 488 -1.45 15.35 -32.39
CA ILE A 488 -1.99 14.03 -31.99
C ILE A 488 -2.59 14.10 -30.58
N GLN A 489 -1.95 14.82 -29.66
CA GLN A 489 -2.43 14.98 -28.28
C GLN A 489 -3.70 15.82 -28.19
N ASP A 490 -3.80 16.90 -28.96
CA ASP A 490 -5.01 17.72 -29.03
C ASP A 490 -6.17 16.96 -29.66
N GLN A 491 -5.89 16.16 -30.71
CA GLN A 491 -6.86 15.23 -31.27
C GLN A 491 -7.31 14.17 -30.27
N GLN A 492 -6.41 13.65 -29.42
CA GLN A 492 -6.75 12.69 -28.36
C GLN A 492 -7.69 13.32 -27.33
N LYS A 493 -7.35 14.49 -26.77
CA LYS A 493 -8.17 15.23 -25.80
C LYS A 493 -9.56 15.52 -26.36
N LEU A 494 -9.61 15.95 -27.62
CA LEU A 494 -10.85 16.23 -28.30
C LEU A 494 -11.68 14.96 -28.52
N TYR A 495 -11.05 13.86 -28.94
CA TYR A 495 -11.71 12.58 -29.11
C TYR A 495 -12.40 12.13 -27.82
N PHE A 496 -11.72 12.16 -26.67
CA PHE A 496 -12.30 11.78 -25.38
C PHE A 496 -13.45 12.69 -24.96
N THR A 497 -13.31 14.01 -25.14
CA THR A 497 -14.39 14.98 -24.87
C THR A 497 -15.65 14.67 -25.70
N ILE A 498 -15.47 14.32 -26.97
CA ILE A 498 -16.56 13.91 -27.86
C ILE A 498 -17.13 12.56 -27.42
N TYR A 499 -16.26 11.59 -27.10
CA TYR A 499 -16.63 10.24 -26.71
C TYR A 499 -17.50 10.22 -25.45
N ASP A 500 -17.10 10.96 -24.41
CA ASP A 500 -17.85 11.01 -23.14
C ASP A 500 -19.24 11.62 -23.33
N ARG A 501 -19.33 12.73 -24.09
CA ARG A 501 -20.63 13.35 -24.42
C ARG A 501 -21.53 12.40 -25.21
N ILE A 502 -20.97 11.62 -26.13
CA ILE A 502 -21.73 10.60 -26.86
C ILE A 502 -22.17 9.50 -25.89
N LYS A 503 -21.29 9.01 -25.01
CA LYS A 503 -21.57 7.92 -24.07
C LYS A 503 -22.69 8.31 -23.10
N GLU A 504 -22.63 9.50 -22.50
CA GLU A 504 -23.71 10.05 -21.65
C GLU A 504 -25.04 10.10 -22.41
N ARG A 505 -25.02 10.59 -23.65
CA ARG A 505 -26.25 10.73 -24.45
C ARG A 505 -26.79 9.39 -24.95
N VAL A 506 -25.91 8.44 -25.23
CA VAL A 506 -26.29 7.09 -25.67
C VAL A 506 -26.92 6.31 -24.51
N LEU A 507 -26.42 6.44 -23.28
CA LEU A 507 -27.06 5.87 -22.09
C LEU A 507 -28.50 6.39 -21.89
N ASP A 508 -28.76 7.67 -22.19
CA ASP A 508 -30.09 8.28 -22.12
C ASP A 508 -31.06 7.83 -23.23
N VAL A 509 -30.53 7.45 -24.41
CA VAL A 509 -31.32 7.36 -25.65
C VAL A 509 -31.44 5.91 -26.18
N TYR A 510 -30.54 5.00 -25.81
CA TYR A 510 -30.43 3.65 -26.41
C TYR A 510 -31.12 2.50 -25.68
N THR A 511 -32.10 2.74 -24.80
CA THR A 511 -33.03 1.65 -24.46
C THR A 511 -33.91 1.21 -25.66
N LYS A 512 -33.93 1.96 -26.79
CA LYS A 512 -34.76 1.65 -27.98
C LYS A 512 -34.25 2.21 -29.34
N ILE A 513 -33.09 1.80 -29.89
CA ILE A 513 -32.72 2.20 -31.27
C ILE A 513 -32.21 1.00 -32.10
N HIS A 514 -32.94 0.69 -33.17
CA HIS A 514 -32.54 -0.33 -34.17
C HIS A 514 -32.40 0.21 -35.62
N GLY A 515 -32.62 1.52 -35.88
CA GLY A 515 -32.69 2.07 -37.26
C GLY A 515 -31.47 2.88 -37.74
N ARG A 516 -31.12 2.78 -39.03
CA ARG A 516 -30.04 3.56 -39.70
C ARG A 516 -30.35 5.07 -39.80
N GLN A 517 -31.62 5.44 -40.04
CA GLN A 517 -32.06 6.83 -40.13
C GLN A 517 -32.03 7.58 -38.78
N GLN A 518 -32.34 6.88 -37.69
CA GLN A 518 -32.28 7.45 -36.32
C GLN A 518 -30.84 7.70 -35.87
N ARG A 519 -29.90 6.83 -36.26
CA ARG A 519 -28.46 7.03 -36.05
C ARG A 519 -27.93 8.27 -36.77
N GLU A 520 -28.35 8.50 -38.01
CA GLU A 520 -27.98 9.71 -38.75
C GLU A 520 -28.61 10.98 -38.16
N ALA A 521 -29.82 10.90 -37.62
CA ALA A 521 -30.47 12.03 -36.95
C ALA A 521 -29.73 12.44 -35.66
N ILE A 522 -29.37 11.47 -34.81
CA ILE A 522 -28.59 11.71 -33.59
C ILE A 522 -27.19 12.24 -33.94
N ARG A 523 -26.55 11.67 -34.98
CA ARG A 523 -25.28 12.18 -35.49
C ARG A 523 -25.37 13.67 -35.88
N ARG A 524 -26.41 14.06 -36.64
CA ARG A 524 -26.60 15.47 -37.04
C ARG A 524 -26.84 16.38 -35.84
N GLN A 525 -27.61 15.93 -34.85
CA GLN A 525 -27.84 16.69 -33.62
C GLN A 525 -26.55 16.88 -32.81
N LEU A 526 -25.82 15.79 -32.55
CA LEU A 526 -24.54 15.84 -31.84
C LEU A 526 -23.51 16.68 -32.58
N PHE A 527 -23.44 16.57 -33.91
CA PHE A 527 -22.56 17.41 -34.72
C PHE A 527 -22.91 18.90 -34.55
N THR A 528 -24.19 19.25 -34.61
CA THR A 528 -24.64 20.65 -34.44
C THR A 528 -24.32 21.16 -33.04
N GLU A 529 -24.62 20.37 -32.01
CA GLU A 529 -24.36 20.72 -30.61
C GLU A 529 -22.86 20.90 -30.33
N ILE A 530 -22.04 19.91 -30.68
CA ILE A 530 -20.59 19.97 -30.44
C ILE A 530 -19.95 21.09 -31.26
N SER A 531 -20.43 21.36 -32.48
CA SER A 531 -19.94 22.48 -33.30
C SER A 531 -20.28 23.87 -32.72
N VAL A 532 -21.31 23.97 -31.88
CA VAL A 532 -21.65 25.23 -31.19
C VAL A 532 -20.79 25.42 -29.94
N TYR A 533 -20.44 24.31 -29.27
CA TYR A 533 -19.64 24.34 -28.04
C TYR A 533 -18.13 24.42 -28.26
N LEU A 534 -17.64 23.89 -29.38
CA LEU A 534 -16.21 23.81 -29.66
C LEU A 534 -15.92 24.41 -31.05
N ASP A 535 -15.07 25.43 -31.09
CA ASP A 535 -14.63 26.08 -32.33
C ASP A 535 -13.62 25.20 -33.08
N ILE A 536 -14.13 24.14 -33.73
CA ILE A 536 -13.33 23.07 -34.35
C ILE A 536 -13.60 22.98 -35.85
N ASN A 537 -12.56 22.62 -36.61
CA ASN A 537 -12.68 22.23 -38.01
C ASN A 537 -13.75 21.14 -38.21
N LYS A 538 -14.79 21.46 -39.00
CA LYS A 538 -15.94 20.59 -39.28
C LYS A 538 -15.56 19.21 -39.83
N ASN A 539 -14.49 19.11 -40.63
CA ASN A 539 -14.04 17.83 -41.19
C ASN A 539 -13.40 16.94 -40.12
N LEU A 540 -12.62 17.53 -39.21
CA LEU A 540 -12.02 16.82 -38.08
C LEU A 540 -13.10 16.34 -37.10
N LEU A 541 -14.07 17.21 -36.79
CA LEU A 541 -15.20 16.87 -35.94
C LEU A 541 -16.00 15.69 -36.52
N ASP A 542 -16.29 15.71 -37.82
CA ASP A 542 -17.05 14.61 -38.45
C ASP A 542 -16.28 13.27 -38.40
N HIS A 543 -14.97 13.31 -38.64
CA HIS A 543 -14.12 12.13 -38.52
C HIS A 543 -14.12 11.56 -37.10
N LEU A 544 -13.87 12.40 -36.09
CA LEU A 544 -13.82 11.97 -34.68
C LEU A 544 -15.18 11.46 -34.19
N LEU A 545 -16.27 12.10 -34.59
CA LEU A 545 -17.64 11.67 -34.27
C LEU A 545 -17.93 10.28 -34.87
N ASN A 546 -17.55 10.04 -36.12
CA ASN A 546 -17.71 8.73 -36.76
C ASN A 546 -16.88 7.65 -36.06
N GLN A 547 -15.63 7.98 -35.70
CA GLN A 547 -14.76 7.08 -34.97
C GLN A 547 -15.34 6.72 -33.59
N ALA A 548 -15.81 7.71 -32.83
CA ALA A 548 -16.41 7.51 -31.52
C ALA A 548 -17.67 6.64 -31.58
N ILE A 549 -18.57 6.89 -32.55
CA ILE A 549 -19.77 6.07 -32.76
C ILE A 549 -19.39 4.63 -33.14
N LEU A 550 -18.39 4.43 -34.01
CA LEU A 550 -17.93 3.09 -34.37
C LEU A 550 -17.36 2.34 -33.16
N ASN A 551 -16.56 3.00 -32.34
CA ASN A 551 -15.97 2.42 -31.14
C ASN A 551 -17.04 2.05 -30.11
N LEU A 552 -18.01 2.93 -29.87
CA LEU A 552 -19.14 2.64 -28.99
C LEU A 552 -19.99 1.45 -29.49
N ASN A 553 -20.20 1.33 -30.81
CA ASN A 553 -20.90 0.18 -31.36
C ASN A 553 -20.12 -1.13 -31.15
N LYS A 554 -18.79 -1.09 -31.23
CA LYS A 554 -17.93 -2.25 -30.94
C LYS A 554 -18.01 -2.62 -29.45
N GLU A 555 -18.01 -1.64 -28.55
CA GLU A 555 -18.18 -1.86 -27.11
C GLU A 555 -19.53 -2.49 -26.77
N ILE A 556 -20.63 -1.96 -27.34
CA ILE A 556 -21.98 -2.52 -27.17
C ILE A 556 -22.03 -3.94 -27.72
N TYR A 557 -21.50 -4.17 -28.94
CA TYR A 557 -21.45 -5.51 -29.53
C TYR A 557 -20.66 -6.49 -28.67
N TYR A 558 -19.51 -6.05 -28.14
CA TYR A 558 -18.69 -6.85 -27.25
C TYR A 558 -19.47 -7.21 -25.97
N LYS A 559 -20.05 -6.21 -25.28
CA LYS A 559 -20.78 -6.40 -24.02
C LYS A 559 -22.07 -7.22 -24.16
N GLU A 560 -22.87 -6.97 -25.21
CA GLU A 560 -24.19 -7.58 -25.37
C GLU A 560 -24.18 -8.94 -26.08
N LYS A 561 -23.19 -9.20 -26.94
CA LYS A 561 -23.16 -10.42 -27.78
C LYS A 561 -21.91 -11.27 -27.54
N LEU A 562 -20.73 -10.69 -27.68
CA LEU A 562 -19.49 -11.47 -27.70
C LEU A 562 -19.08 -11.95 -26.31
N LEU A 563 -19.16 -11.09 -25.30
CA LEU A 563 -18.77 -11.40 -23.93
C LEU A 563 -19.65 -12.51 -23.31
N PRO A 564 -21.00 -12.49 -23.43
CA PRO A 564 -21.82 -13.62 -23.01
C PRO A 564 -21.44 -14.94 -23.67
N GLN A 565 -21.10 -14.92 -24.97
CA GLN A 565 -20.66 -16.10 -25.70
C GLN A 565 -19.29 -16.60 -25.20
N ILE A 566 -18.32 -15.70 -25.01
CA ILE A 566 -16.98 -15.99 -24.48
C ILE A 566 -17.11 -16.65 -23.10
N ILE A 567 -17.96 -16.13 -22.22
CA ILE A 567 -18.18 -16.68 -20.88
C ILE A 567 -18.85 -18.06 -20.94
N ALA A 568 -19.87 -18.22 -21.79
CA ALA A 568 -20.60 -19.49 -21.93
C ALA A 568 -19.72 -20.61 -22.51
N GLU A 569 -18.84 -20.28 -23.46
CA GLU A 569 -17.97 -21.23 -24.17
C GLU A 569 -16.55 -21.32 -23.58
N GLN A 570 -16.21 -20.50 -22.57
CA GLN A 570 -14.85 -20.32 -22.03
C GLN A 570 -13.79 -20.04 -23.11
N ASN A 571 -14.17 -19.33 -24.17
CA ASN A 571 -13.36 -19.17 -25.37
C ASN A 571 -12.43 -17.95 -25.27
N ASN A 572 -11.29 -18.12 -24.59
CA ASN A 572 -10.26 -17.08 -24.45
C ASN A 572 -9.62 -16.66 -25.78
N MET A 573 -9.63 -17.55 -26.79
CA MET A 573 -9.12 -17.23 -28.12
C MET A 573 -10.00 -16.17 -28.80
N LEU A 574 -11.33 -16.31 -28.72
CA LEU A 574 -12.27 -15.33 -29.27
C LEU A 574 -12.17 -13.97 -28.57
N ARG A 575 -11.86 -13.97 -27.26
CA ARG A 575 -11.54 -12.76 -26.50
C ARG A 575 -10.31 -12.07 -27.06
N GLN A 576 -9.20 -12.80 -27.18
CA GLN A 576 -7.93 -12.25 -27.62
C GLN A 576 -7.98 -11.78 -29.09
N ASP A 577 -8.69 -12.52 -29.96
CA ASP A 577 -8.93 -12.13 -31.35
C ASP A 577 -9.70 -10.81 -31.46
N PHE A 578 -10.74 -10.61 -30.64
CA PHE A 578 -11.43 -9.33 -30.60
C PHE A 578 -10.55 -8.20 -30.06
N PHE A 579 -9.72 -8.47 -29.04
CA PHE A 579 -8.82 -7.46 -28.48
C PHE A 579 -7.80 -6.99 -29.52
N GLU A 580 -7.27 -7.91 -30.32
CA GLU A 580 -6.27 -7.61 -31.36
C GLU A 580 -6.88 -6.88 -32.57
N ASN A 581 -8.12 -7.21 -32.94
CA ASN A 581 -8.73 -6.69 -34.17
C ASN A 581 -9.73 -5.53 -33.97
N SER A 582 -10.26 -5.32 -32.76
CA SER A 582 -11.26 -4.28 -32.52
C SER A 582 -10.69 -2.86 -32.60
N GLY A 583 -9.40 -2.69 -32.31
CA GLY A 583 -8.77 -1.37 -32.18
C GLY A 583 -9.30 -0.56 -31.00
N LEU A 584 -9.97 -1.20 -30.04
CA LEU A 584 -10.35 -0.64 -28.76
C LEU A 584 -9.22 -0.86 -27.75
N ASP A 585 -9.07 0.08 -26.83
CA ASP A 585 -8.04 -0.02 -25.80
C ASP A 585 -8.36 -1.19 -24.85
N ARG A 586 -7.35 -2.03 -24.58
CA ARG A 586 -7.51 -3.24 -23.76
C ARG A 586 -8.09 -2.94 -22.38
N PHE A 587 -7.69 -1.82 -21.79
CA PHE A 587 -8.22 -1.35 -20.51
C PHE A 587 -9.73 -1.12 -20.56
N THR A 588 -10.24 -0.46 -21.60
CA THR A 588 -11.67 -0.19 -21.79
C THR A 588 -12.46 -1.49 -21.92
N LEU A 589 -11.92 -2.48 -22.64
CA LEU A 589 -12.57 -3.79 -22.76
C LEU A 589 -12.59 -4.56 -21.43
N GLU A 590 -11.50 -4.54 -20.67
CA GLU A 590 -11.42 -5.18 -19.35
C GLU A 590 -12.32 -4.48 -18.30
N GLU A 591 -12.53 -3.17 -18.44
CA GLU A 591 -13.51 -2.43 -17.63
C GLU A 591 -14.95 -2.84 -17.98
N LEU A 592 -15.28 -2.99 -19.28
CA LEU A 592 -16.59 -3.50 -19.72
C LEU A 592 -16.85 -4.93 -19.22
N GLU A 593 -15.83 -5.78 -19.19
CA GLU A 593 -15.92 -7.12 -18.60
C GLU A 593 -16.26 -7.06 -17.11
N ARG A 594 -15.57 -6.18 -16.35
CA ARG A 594 -15.84 -5.98 -14.93
C ARG A 594 -17.26 -5.49 -14.70
N GLU A 595 -17.69 -4.45 -15.41
CA GLU A 595 -19.06 -3.93 -15.34
C GLU A 595 -20.11 -5.03 -15.61
N TYR A 596 -19.85 -5.89 -16.61
CA TYR A 596 -20.76 -6.99 -16.95
C TYR A 596 -20.85 -8.02 -15.82
N TYR A 597 -19.72 -8.40 -15.21
CA TYR A 597 -19.69 -9.33 -14.08
C TYR A 597 -20.40 -8.75 -12.85
N GLU A 598 -20.20 -7.45 -12.57
CA GLU A 598 -20.88 -6.74 -11.48
C GLU A 598 -22.39 -6.68 -11.70
N GLN A 599 -22.84 -6.28 -12.90
CA GLN A 599 -24.27 -6.18 -13.25
C GLN A 599 -24.99 -7.53 -13.18
N ASN A 600 -24.30 -8.62 -13.53
CA ASN A 600 -24.86 -9.98 -13.53
C ASN A 600 -24.56 -10.77 -12.25
N LYS A 601 -23.90 -10.17 -11.24
CA LYS A 601 -23.52 -10.81 -9.96
C LYS A 601 -22.75 -12.13 -10.14
N MET A 602 -21.82 -12.14 -11.09
CA MET A 602 -20.98 -13.31 -11.39
C MET A 602 -19.72 -13.32 -10.50
N ASP A 603 -19.08 -14.49 -10.33
CA ASP A 603 -17.89 -14.63 -9.47
C ASP A 603 -16.67 -13.91 -10.07
N GLU A 604 -16.06 -13.03 -9.28
CA GLU A 604 -14.87 -12.26 -9.63
C GLU A 604 -13.66 -13.18 -9.92
N LYS A 605 -13.62 -14.37 -9.31
CA LYS A 605 -12.58 -15.37 -9.62
C LYS A 605 -12.66 -15.90 -11.04
N ALA A 606 -13.87 -15.99 -11.61
CA ALA A 606 -14.06 -16.43 -12.99
C ALA A 606 -13.63 -15.35 -13.99
N LEU A 607 -13.81 -14.06 -13.66
CA LEU A 607 -13.26 -12.95 -14.44
C LEU A 607 -11.73 -12.98 -14.44
N VAL A 608 -11.11 -13.21 -13.28
CA VAL A 608 -9.65 -13.33 -13.17
C VAL A 608 -9.12 -14.53 -13.98
N ALA A 609 -9.85 -15.65 -14.01
CA ALA A 609 -9.49 -16.81 -14.84
C ALA A 609 -9.60 -16.51 -16.35
N LEU A 610 -10.62 -15.75 -16.76
CA LEU A 610 -10.78 -15.29 -18.15
C LEU A 610 -9.65 -14.34 -18.57
N GLN A 611 -9.27 -13.42 -17.69
CA GLN A 611 -8.28 -12.37 -17.98
C GLN A 611 -6.83 -12.89 -17.99
N ASN A 612 -6.51 -13.87 -17.15
CA ASN A 612 -5.18 -14.49 -17.15
C ASN A 612 -4.96 -15.49 -18.30
N GLY A 613 -6.03 -15.85 -19.03
CA GLY A 613 -6.04 -17.00 -19.92
C GLY A 613 -6.01 -18.28 -19.10
N SER A 614 -6.97 -19.17 -19.30
CA SER A 614 -6.86 -20.53 -18.79
C SER A 614 -5.58 -21.15 -19.36
N ASN A 615 -4.71 -21.65 -18.48
CA ASN A 615 -3.59 -22.53 -18.85
C ASN A 615 -4.07 -23.68 -19.74
#